data_AF-A0A956L129-F1
#
_entry.id   AF-A0A956L129-F1
#
_cell.length_a   1.000
_cell.length_b   1.000
_cell.length_c   1.000
_cell.angle_alpha   90.00
_cell.angle_beta   90.00
_cell.angle_gamma   90.00
#
_symmetry.space_group_name_H-M   'P 1'
#
loop_
_entity.id
_entity.type
_entity.pdbx_description
1 polymer ?
#
loop_
_entity_poly.entity_id
_entity_poly.type
_entity_poly.pdbx_seq_one_letter_code
_entity_poly.pdbx_strand_id
1 'polypeptide(L)'
;MRRGLLALSFMLCGLAAPRMALANTPQDAQPTQPGVEQGVEQEVAVVRVTIEQKDGKVLRATKATPWGDQAQFDLAGHDLDLSLTDQRHFGVRYTRNGSTVADQSLEARPRERVVVHTDADVKVTVQVIPVKVRVRSTPVQQ
;
A
#
# COMPACT_ATOMS: atom_id res chain seq x y z
N MET A 1 39.63 12.38 -53.68
CA MET A 1 39.66 12.44 -55.16
C MET A 1 39.22 11.10 -55.71
N ARG A 2 38.20 11.07 -56.59
CA ARG A 2 37.93 10.07 -57.67
C ARG A 2 37.72 8.60 -57.21
N ARG A 3 36.87 7.76 -57.76
CA ARG A 3 35.89 7.71 -58.86
C ARG A 3 35.27 6.31 -58.74
N GLY A 4 34.00 6.14 -59.09
CA GLY A 4 33.39 4.79 -59.15
C GLY A 4 31.99 4.80 -59.75
N LEU A 5 31.93 5.16 -61.02
CA LEU A 5 30.74 5.11 -61.89
C LEU A 5 30.59 3.69 -62.46
N LEU A 6 29.35 3.18 -62.62
CA LEU A 6 28.81 2.32 -63.72
C LEU A 6 27.53 1.63 -63.21
N ALA A 7 26.33 2.02 -63.69
CA ALA A 7 25.67 1.55 -64.92
C ALA A 7 25.24 0.08 -64.78
N LEU A 8 24.10 -0.44 -65.22
CA LEU A 8 23.01 -0.06 -66.11
C LEU A 8 22.02 -1.24 -65.95
N SER A 9 20.70 -1.04 -65.94
CA SER A 9 19.78 -2.02 -66.56
C SER A 9 18.37 -1.45 -66.73
N PHE A 10 18.03 -1.33 -68.01
CA PHE A 10 16.71 -1.20 -68.59
C PHE A 10 15.78 -2.35 -68.19
N MET A 11 14.50 -2.08 -67.95
CA MET A 11 13.43 -2.56 -68.84
C MET A 11 12.09 -1.89 -68.52
N LEU A 12 11.54 -1.23 -69.53
CA LEU A 12 10.20 -0.65 -69.55
C LEU A 12 9.16 -1.68 -70.00
N CYS A 13 7.94 -1.48 -69.51
CA CYS A 13 6.63 -1.79 -70.12
C CYS A 13 5.98 -3.18 -69.93
N GLY A 14 4.74 -3.13 -69.43
CA GLY A 14 3.71 -4.17 -69.49
C GLY A 14 2.62 -3.97 -68.42
N LEU A 15 1.85 -2.87 -68.45
CA LEU A 15 0.41 -2.83 -68.81
C LEU A 15 -0.49 -3.86 -68.08
N ALA A 16 -1.24 -3.39 -67.07
CA ALA A 16 -2.67 -3.67 -66.87
C ALA A 16 -3.24 -2.85 -65.69
N ALA A 17 -4.20 -1.96 -65.98
CA ALA A 17 -5.19 -1.46 -65.00
C ALA A 17 -6.29 -2.55 -64.81
N PRO A 18 -7.31 -2.44 -63.93
CA PRO A 18 -7.73 -1.26 -63.16
C PRO A 18 -8.28 -1.55 -61.71
N ARG A 19 -8.72 -0.45 -61.08
CA ARG A 19 -9.84 -0.34 -60.11
C ARG A 19 -9.64 -0.78 -58.65
N MET A 20 -9.61 0.26 -57.83
CA MET A 20 -10.29 0.45 -56.55
C MET A 20 -10.79 -0.82 -55.84
N ALA A 21 -10.13 -1.15 -54.74
CA ALA A 21 -10.80 -1.62 -53.54
C ALA A 21 -10.40 -0.66 -52.40
N LEU A 22 -11.38 0.10 -51.93
CA LEU A 22 -11.35 0.73 -50.61
C LEU A 22 -11.21 -0.42 -49.59
N ALA A 23 -10.01 -0.62 -49.08
CA ALA A 23 -9.81 -1.33 -47.84
C ALA A 23 -9.15 -0.32 -46.91
N ASN A 24 -9.96 0.25 -46.01
CA ASN A 24 -9.45 0.85 -44.79
C ASN A 24 -8.53 -0.20 -44.15
N THR A 25 -7.22 -0.04 -44.30
CA THR A 25 -6.26 -0.68 -43.43
C THR A 25 -6.61 -0.19 -42.03
N PRO A 26 -6.98 -1.07 -41.08
CA PRO A 26 -6.98 -0.66 -39.70
C PRO A 26 -5.57 -0.14 -39.42
N GLN A 27 -5.48 1.12 -39.00
CA GLN A 27 -4.28 1.73 -38.43
C GLN A 27 -3.60 0.67 -37.58
N ASP A 28 -2.29 0.51 -37.77
CA ASP A 28 -1.43 -0.19 -36.83
C ASP A 28 -1.92 0.12 -35.41
N ALA A 29 -2.57 -0.85 -34.79
CA ALA A 29 -2.76 -0.87 -33.37
C ALA A 29 -1.35 -1.05 -32.82
N GLN A 30 -0.66 0.08 -32.68
CA GLN A 30 0.54 0.18 -31.86
C GLN A 30 0.16 -0.53 -30.55
N PRO A 31 0.84 -1.63 -30.19
CA PRO A 31 0.52 -2.29 -28.94
C PRO A 31 0.77 -1.23 -27.87
N THR A 32 -0.32 -0.72 -27.28
CA THR A 32 -0.27 0.02 -26.04
C THR A 32 0.47 -0.91 -25.11
N GLN A 33 1.76 -0.65 -24.89
CA GLN A 33 2.48 -1.31 -23.82
C GLN A 33 1.57 -1.18 -22.60
N PRO A 34 1.18 -2.27 -21.94
CA PRO A 34 0.36 -2.16 -20.75
C PRO A 34 1.09 -1.19 -19.84
N GLY A 35 0.48 -0.03 -19.61
CA GLY A 35 1.07 1.01 -18.79
C GLY A 35 1.50 0.33 -17.51
N VAL A 36 2.80 0.33 -17.24
CA VAL A 36 3.33 -0.30 -16.04
C VAL A 36 2.66 0.48 -14.91
N GLU A 37 1.67 -0.12 -14.25
CA GLU A 37 1.08 0.44 -13.05
C GLU A 37 2.21 0.52 -12.02
N GLN A 38 2.86 1.68 -11.97
CA GLN A 38 3.88 2.00 -10.98
C GLN A 38 3.15 2.22 -9.66
N GLY A 39 2.74 1.13 -9.03
CA GLY A 39 2.26 1.17 -7.65
C GLY A 39 3.38 1.66 -6.75
N VAL A 40 3.08 2.64 -5.90
CA VAL A 40 4.02 3.18 -4.92
C VAL A 40 4.13 2.17 -3.78
N GLU A 41 5.37 1.78 -3.43
CA GLU A 41 5.61 1.04 -2.20
C GLU A 41 5.53 2.01 -1.02
N GLN A 42 4.64 1.73 -0.07
CA GLN A 42 4.48 2.48 1.16
C GLN A 42 4.69 1.54 2.34
N GLU A 43 5.37 2.01 3.38
CA GLU A 43 5.45 1.28 4.64
C GLU A 43 4.35 1.74 5.61
N VAL A 44 3.66 0.77 6.22
CA VAL A 44 2.58 0.99 7.17
C VAL A 44 2.80 0.14 8.42
N ALA A 45 2.20 0.55 9.53
CA ALA A 45 2.14 -0.21 10.76
C ALA A 45 0.88 -1.07 10.79
N VAL A 46 1.04 -2.39 10.92
CA VAL A 46 -0.05 -3.28 11.32
C VAL A 46 -0.02 -3.39 12.84
N VAL A 47 -0.98 -2.75 13.49
CA VAL A 47 -1.14 -2.73 14.94
C VAL A 47 -2.10 -3.84 15.35
N ARG A 48 -1.68 -4.69 16.28
CA ARG A 48 -2.51 -5.71 16.91
C ARG A 48 -2.66 -5.38 18.39
N VAL A 49 -3.89 -5.33 18.86
CA VAL A 49 -4.24 -5.09 20.26
C VAL A 49 -4.87 -6.35 20.83
N THR A 50 -4.48 -6.73 22.04
CA THR A 50 -5.13 -7.75 22.85
C THR A 50 -5.40 -7.18 24.23
N ILE A 51 -6.64 -7.26 24.69
CA ILE A 51 -7.06 -6.90 26.05
C ILE A 51 -7.51 -8.17 26.73
N GLU A 52 -6.84 -8.55 27.82
CA GLU A 52 -7.22 -9.67 28.67
C GLU A 52 -7.78 -9.12 29.97
N GLN A 53 -9.01 -9.48 30.30
CA GLN A 53 -9.69 -9.08 31.52
C GLN A 53 -9.57 -10.17 32.58
N LYS A 54 -9.66 -9.79 33.85
CA LYS A 54 -9.56 -10.69 35.00
C LYS A 54 -10.60 -11.82 35.04
N ASP A 55 -11.76 -11.63 34.41
CA ASP A 55 -12.79 -12.66 34.26
C ASP A 55 -12.44 -13.72 33.19
N GLY A 56 -11.27 -13.59 32.54
CA GLY A 56 -10.80 -14.46 31.47
C GLY A 56 -11.27 -14.03 30.07
N LYS A 57 -12.05 -12.95 29.96
CA LYS A 57 -12.48 -12.44 28.66
C LYS A 57 -11.31 -11.82 27.89
N VAL A 58 -11.15 -12.22 26.64
CA VAL A 58 -10.10 -11.70 25.75
C VAL A 58 -10.73 -10.98 24.56
N LEU A 59 -10.35 -9.72 24.37
CA LEU A 59 -10.72 -8.89 23.23
C LEU A 59 -9.50 -8.69 22.33
N ARG A 60 -9.70 -8.71 21.01
CA ARG A 60 -8.61 -8.54 20.04
C ARG A 60 -9.05 -7.65 18.89
N ALA A 61 -8.13 -6.83 18.42
CA ALA A 61 -8.30 -6.04 17.21
C ALA A 61 -7.02 -5.97 16.40
N THR A 62 -7.15 -5.69 15.11
CA THR A 62 -6.02 -5.44 14.22
C THR A 62 -6.38 -4.33 13.25
N LYS A 63 -5.48 -3.37 13.06
CA LYS A 63 -5.66 -2.26 12.14
C LYS A 63 -4.34 -1.94 11.45
N ALA A 64 -4.39 -1.66 10.14
CA ALA A 64 -3.26 -1.09 9.42
C ALA A 64 -3.38 0.43 9.46
N THR A 65 -2.30 1.12 9.83
CA THR A 65 -2.26 2.58 9.97
C THR A 65 -0.92 3.07 9.42
N PRO A 66 -0.87 4.17 8.65
CA PRO A 66 0.39 4.79 8.26
C PRO A 66 1.24 5.19 9.47
N TRP A 67 2.55 5.20 9.31
CA TRP A 67 3.43 5.83 10.30
C TRP A 67 3.20 7.35 10.30
N GLY A 68 3.25 7.96 11.47
CA GLY A 68 2.90 9.37 11.69
C GLY A 68 1.43 9.60 12.04
N ASP A 69 0.56 8.61 11.82
CA ASP A 69 -0.87 8.71 12.09
C ASP A 69 -1.28 8.04 13.42
N GLN A 70 -2.55 8.24 13.80
CA GLN A 70 -3.15 7.65 14.99
C GLN A 70 -3.98 6.40 14.66
N ALA A 71 -3.73 5.30 15.38
CA ALA A 71 -4.55 4.10 15.34
C ALA A 71 -5.50 4.05 16.54
N GLN A 72 -6.80 4.19 16.27
CA GLN A 72 -7.85 4.12 17.28
C GLN A 72 -8.59 2.78 17.27
N PHE A 73 -8.88 2.25 18.44
CA PHE A 73 -9.62 1.02 18.68
C PHE A 73 -10.68 1.23 19.76
N ASP A 74 -11.91 0.83 19.50
CA ASP A 74 -12.98 0.70 20.49
C ASP A 74 -13.36 -0.78 20.61
N LEU A 75 -13.24 -1.32 21.82
CA LEU A 75 -13.50 -2.71 22.14
C LEU A 75 -14.39 -2.83 23.37
N ALA A 76 -15.70 -2.57 23.19
CA ALA A 76 -16.71 -2.82 24.21
C ALA A 76 -16.45 -2.06 25.54
N GLY A 77 -16.29 -0.73 25.44
CA GLY A 77 -16.01 0.14 26.58
C GLY A 77 -14.52 0.25 26.93
N HIS A 78 -13.67 -0.25 26.04
CA HIS A 78 -12.22 -0.15 26.10
C HIS A 78 -11.71 0.61 24.88
N ASP A 79 -11.25 1.83 25.08
CA ASP A 79 -10.73 2.68 24.02
C ASP A 79 -9.20 2.70 24.08
N LEU A 80 -8.55 2.45 22.94
CA LEU A 80 -7.12 2.61 22.77
C LEU A 80 -6.82 3.59 21.65
N ASP A 81 -6.04 4.60 21.98
CA ASP A 81 -5.44 5.53 21.04
C ASP A 81 -3.94 5.28 20.97
N LEU A 82 -3.44 4.89 19.80
CA LEU A 82 -2.01 4.72 19.57
C LEU A 82 -1.48 5.78 18.63
N SER A 83 -0.46 6.52 19.08
CA SER A 83 0.27 7.49 18.27
C SER A 83 1.53 6.84 17.72
N LEU A 84 1.59 6.58 16.42
CA LEU A 84 2.65 5.79 15.79
C LEU A 84 3.74 6.71 15.22
N THR A 85 4.64 7.20 16.07
CA THR A 85 5.68 8.16 15.66
C THR A 85 6.65 7.57 14.64
N ASP A 86 7.21 6.39 14.95
CA ASP A 86 8.11 5.67 14.06
C ASP A 86 8.08 4.15 14.38
N GLN A 87 8.92 3.37 13.70
CA GLN A 87 8.95 1.91 13.85
C GLN A 87 9.27 1.41 15.27
N ARG A 88 9.83 2.26 16.13
CA ARG A 88 10.27 1.93 17.48
C ARG A 88 9.48 2.65 18.54
N HIS A 89 9.11 3.90 18.31
CA HIS A 89 8.46 4.74 19.30
C HIS A 89 6.98 4.91 19.00
N PHE A 90 6.14 4.60 19.99
CA PHE A 90 4.71 4.87 19.92
C PHE A 90 4.14 5.23 21.28
N GLY A 91 3.14 6.10 21.27
CA GLY A 91 2.31 6.41 22.44
C GLY A 91 1.12 5.47 22.51
N VAL A 92 0.70 5.10 23.73
CA VAL A 92 -0.54 4.38 24.00
C VAL A 92 -1.30 5.14 25.07
N ARG A 93 -2.52 5.57 24.74
CA ARG A 93 -3.52 5.99 25.70
C ARG A 93 -4.62 4.94 25.75
N TYR A 94 -4.88 4.44 26.93
CA TYR A 94 -5.92 3.46 27.21
C TYR A 94 -6.95 4.05 28.17
N THR A 95 -8.20 4.04 27.72
CA THR A 95 -9.35 4.53 28.46
C THR A 95 -10.33 3.37 28.65
N ARG A 96 -10.89 3.28 29.86
CA ARG A 96 -11.91 2.29 30.21
C ARG A 96 -13.10 3.01 30.81
N ASN A 97 -14.29 2.77 30.26
CA ASN A 97 -15.53 3.40 30.72
C ASN A 97 -15.43 4.94 30.83
N GLY A 98 -14.74 5.58 29.89
CA GLY A 98 -14.56 7.04 29.85
C GLY A 98 -13.43 7.60 30.73
N SER A 99 -12.75 6.78 31.52
CA SER A 99 -11.60 7.22 32.35
C SER A 99 -10.28 6.71 31.79
N THR A 100 -9.28 7.58 31.68
CA THR A 100 -7.93 7.19 31.27
C THR A 100 -7.27 6.36 32.37
N VAL A 101 -6.89 5.13 32.03
CA VAL A 101 -6.23 4.17 32.93
C VAL A 101 -4.72 4.14 32.71
N ALA A 102 -4.27 4.34 31.46
CA ALA A 102 -2.86 4.44 31.13
C ALA A 102 -2.64 5.46 30.01
N ASP A 103 -1.56 6.22 30.12
CA ASP A 103 -1.03 7.09 29.05
C ASP A 103 0.49 6.96 29.10
N GLN A 104 1.06 6.26 28.11
CA GLN A 104 2.46 5.82 28.12
C GLN A 104 3.12 6.05 26.77
N SER A 105 4.35 6.54 26.78
CA SER A 105 5.25 6.47 25.63
C SER A 105 6.11 5.22 25.74
N LEU A 106 6.14 4.43 24.69
CA LEU A 106 6.77 3.12 24.65
C LEU A 106 7.81 3.06 23.53
N GLU A 107 8.87 2.30 23.78
CA GLU A 107 9.84 1.90 22.77
C GLU A 107 9.75 0.37 22.61
N ALA A 108 9.67 -0.10 21.37
CA ALA A 108 9.66 -1.53 21.06
C ALA A 108 10.53 -1.83 19.84
N ARG A 109 11.05 -3.05 19.77
CA ARG A 109 11.62 -3.54 18.52
C ARG A 109 10.49 -3.87 17.54
N PRO A 110 10.74 -3.81 16.21
CA PRO A 110 9.78 -4.28 15.23
C PRO A 110 9.26 -5.68 15.57
N ARG A 111 7.93 -5.86 15.58
CA ARG A 111 7.23 -7.12 15.88
C ARG A 111 7.27 -7.56 17.35
N GLU A 112 7.88 -6.80 18.24
CA GLU A 112 7.84 -7.06 19.67
C GLU A 112 6.43 -6.83 20.23
N ARG A 113 6.07 -7.61 21.24
CA ARG A 113 4.83 -7.42 22.00
C ARG A 113 5.17 -6.62 23.25
N VAL A 114 4.50 -5.49 23.43
CA VAL A 114 4.64 -4.66 24.62
C VAL A 114 3.39 -4.81 25.47
N VAL A 115 3.59 -5.08 26.75
CA VAL A 115 2.52 -5.06 27.75
C VAL A 115 2.43 -3.64 28.29
N VAL A 116 1.25 -3.04 28.16
CA VAL A 116 0.94 -1.74 28.73
C VAL A 116 0.55 -1.96 30.18
N HIS A 117 1.22 -1.27 31.10
CA HIS A 117 0.91 -1.38 32.51
C HIS A 117 -0.41 -0.66 32.80
N THR A 118 -1.42 -1.39 33.21
CA THR A 118 -2.76 -0.89 33.56
C THR A 118 -3.07 -1.21 35.03
N ASP A 119 -4.32 -1.03 35.44
CA ASP A 119 -4.84 -1.51 36.71
C ASP A 119 -4.77 -3.05 36.82
N ALA A 120 -4.89 -3.60 38.03
CA ALA A 120 -4.67 -5.02 38.31
C ALA A 120 -5.68 -5.98 37.64
N ASP A 121 -6.78 -5.44 37.08
CA ASP A 121 -7.88 -6.24 36.54
C ASP A 121 -7.84 -6.40 35.01
N VAL A 122 -6.93 -5.71 34.33
CA VAL A 122 -6.79 -5.76 32.87
C VAL A 122 -5.32 -5.89 32.50
N LYS A 123 -5.03 -6.61 31.42
CA LYS A 123 -3.74 -6.65 30.76
C LYS A 123 -3.90 -6.26 29.30
N VAL A 124 -3.31 -5.14 28.91
CA VAL A 124 -3.31 -4.67 27.53
C VAL A 124 -1.98 -5.03 26.89
N THR A 125 -2.02 -5.73 25.75
CA THR A 125 -0.84 -6.07 24.95
C THR A 125 -0.97 -5.45 23.57
N VAL A 126 0.06 -4.71 23.17
CA VAL A 126 0.15 -4.07 21.86
C VAL A 126 1.31 -4.70 21.09
N GLN A 127 1.09 -5.01 19.82
CA GLN A 127 2.12 -5.45 18.90
C GLN A 127 2.07 -4.58 17.65
N VAL A 128 3.19 -3.96 17.31
CA VAL A 128 3.31 -3.15 16.09
C VAL A 128 4.22 -3.87 15.09
N ILE A 129 3.71 -4.10 13.89
CA ILE A 129 4.39 -4.85 12.84
C ILE A 129 4.56 -3.94 11.62
N PRO A 130 5.78 -3.49 11.28
CA PRO A 130 6.01 -2.80 10.02
C PRO A 130 5.75 -3.73 8.83
N VAL A 131 5.00 -3.26 7.85
CA VAL A 131 4.66 -3.97 6.62
C VAL A 131 4.82 -3.02 5.44
N LYS A 132 5.42 -3.51 4.35
CA LYS A 132 5.45 -2.80 3.06
C LYS A 132 4.22 -3.21 2.25
N VAL A 133 3.45 -2.23 1.80
CA VAL A 133 2.28 -2.41 0.94
C VAL A 133 2.52 -1.70 -0.38
N ARG A 134 2.03 -2.29 -1.48
CA ARG A 134 2.06 -1.65 -2.79
C ARG A 134 0.68 -1.08 -3.07
N VAL A 135 0.58 0.24 -3.13
CA VAL A 135 -0.68 0.93 -3.43
C VAL A 135 -0.79 1.06 -4.94
N ARG A 136 -1.85 0.49 -5.52
CA ARG A 136 -2.18 0.72 -6.93
C ARG A 136 -3.11 1.92 -7.01
N SER A 137 -2.66 2.99 -7.65
CA SER A 137 -3.52 4.11 -8.00
C SER A 137 -4.34 3.71 -9.22
N THR A 138 -5.62 3.39 -9.04
CA THR A 138 -6.52 3.30 -10.19
C THR A 138 -6.70 4.72 -10.74
N PRO A 139 -6.34 5.01 -12.00
CA PRO A 139 -6.62 6.32 -12.56
C PRO A 139 -8.15 6.52 -12.56
N VAL A 140 -8.61 7.54 -11.84
CA VAL A 140 -10.01 7.98 -11.95
C VAL A 140 -10.10 8.63 -13.34
N GLN A 141 -10.71 7.94 -14.30
CA GLN A 141 -11.09 8.56 -15.57
C GLN A 141 -12.13 9.64 -15.25
N GLN A 142 -11.75 10.90 -15.45
CA GLN A 142 -12.66 12.04 -15.48
C GLN A 142 -13.20 12.23 -16.90
#